data_AF-A0A1H2SSL9-F1
#
_entry.id   AF-A0A1H2SSL9-F1
#
_cell.length_a   1.000
_cell.length_b   1.000
_cell.length_c   1.000
_cell.angle_alpha   90.00
_cell.angle_beta   90.00
_cell.angle_gamma   90.00
#
_symmetry.space_group_name_H-M   'P 1'
#
loop_
_entity.id
_entity.type
_entity.pdbx_description
1 polymer ?
#
loop_
_entity_poly.entity_id
_entity_poly.type
_entity_poly.pdbx_seq_one_letter_code
_entity_poly.pdbx_strand_id
1 'polypeptide(L)'
;MPHRKTTVTLTGPARIDGQDMKKGDQVEVTIGVALQLVELGALAALPEVELPGPASDEDQALHEKALAMAETMVGQKVAEALAETAAELANERRRADDLGLKLAEAQAERDSLRAQLAVATAPKADKDTAEHAGGEVSDTAPKKRGK
;
A
#
# COMPACT_ATOMS: atom_id res chain seq x y z
N MET A 1 20.88 14.93 -1.32
CA MET A 1 21.48 15.40 -2.60
C MET A 1 20.39 15.51 -3.64
N PRO A 2 20.33 16.59 -4.44
CA PRO A 2 19.23 16.83 -5.36
C PRO A 2 19.25 15.81 -6.50
N HIS A 3 18.06 15.51 -7.03
CA HIS A 3 17.70 14.52 -8.05
C HIS A 3 18.51 14.65 -9.37
N ARG A 4 19.81 14.35 -9.34
CA ARG A 4 20.59 14.20 -10.58
C ARG A 4 20.03 13.01 -11.35
N LYS A 5 19.49 13.30 -12.53
CA LYS A 5 19.07 12.31 -13.51
C LYS A 5 20.27 11.92 -14.37
N THR A 6 20.38 10.65 -14.67
CA THR A 6 21.37 10.06 -15.56
C THR A 6 20.63 9.35 -16.68
N THR A 7 21.10 9.55 -17.92
CA THR A 7 20.59 8.83 -19.09
C THR A 7 21.18 7.43 -19.11
N VAL A 8 20.32 6.41 -19.17
CA VAL A 8 20.70 4.99 -19.26
C VAL A 8 20.04 4.35 -20.47
N THR A 9 20.71 3.36 -21.07
CA THR A 9 20.18 2.58 -22.20
C THR A 9 19.70 1.23 -21.71
N LEU A 10 18.42 0.93 -21.90
CA LEU A 10 17.81 -0.32 -21.43
C LEU A 10 18.31 -1.53 -22.22
N THR A 11 18.71 -2.59 -21.53
CA THR A 11 19.12 -3.88 -22.11
C THR A 11 17.99 -4.90 -22.14
N GLY A 12 16.90 -4.65 -21.41
CA GLY A 12 15.69 -5.46 -21.36
C GLY A 12 14.42 -4.59 -21.24
N PRO A 13 13.21 -5.20 -21.32
CA PRO A 13 11.98 -4.48 -21.10
C PRO A 13 11.86 -4.03 -19.63
N ALA A 14 11.40 -2.80 -19.40
CA ALA A 14 11.26 -2.24 -18.07
C ALA A 14 10.03 -1.36 -17.96
N ARG A 15 9.47 -1.23 -16.76
CA ARG A 15 8.39 -0.28 -16.49
C ARG A 15 8.92 0.87 -15.64
N ILE A 16 8.97 2.07 -16.20
CA ILE A 16 9.55 3.27 -15.57
C ILE A 16 8.47 4.35 -15.56
N ASP A 17 8.22 4.95 -14.39
CA ASP A 17 7.19 5.98 -14.20
C ASP A 17 5.80 5.58 -14.75
N GLY A 18 5.49 4.29 -14.69
CA GLY A 18 4.22 3.71 -15.15
C GLY A 18 4.15 3.38 -16.64
N GLN A 19 5.18 3.71 -17.43
CA GLN A 19 5.27 3.42 -18.87
C GLN A 19 6.13 2.18 -19.16
N ASP A 20 5.70 1.36 -20.12
CA ASP A 20 6.45 0.20 -20.59
C ASP A 20 7.49 0.62 -21.65
N MET A 21 8.76 0.43 -21.33
CA MET A 21 9.91 0.78 -22.17
C MET A 21 10.52 -0.50 -22.77
N LYS A 22 11.04 -0.38 -24.00
CA LYS A 22 11.64 -1.51 -24.73
C LYS A 22 13.15 -1.52 -24.56
N LYS A 23 13.74 -2.67 -24.84
CA LYS A 23 15.19 -2.81 -25.00
C LYS A 23 15.69 -1.82 -26.06
N GLY A 24 16.75 -1.10 -25.74
CA GLY A 24 17.39 -0.10 -26.59
C GLY A 24 16.91 1.33 -26.35
N ASP A 25 15.84 1.53 -25.58
CA ASP A 25 15.35 2.86 -25.24
C ASP A 25 16.33 3.57 -24.28
N GLN A 26 16.54 4.86 -24.52
CA GLN A 26 17.29 5.73 -23.61
C GLN A 26 16.33 6.46 -22.68
N VAL A 27 16.56 6.36 -21.38
CA VAL A 27 15.69 6.91 -20.35
C VAL A 27 16.50 7.68 -19.31
N GLU A 28 15.99 8.83 -18.89
CA GLU A 28 16.58 9.62 -17.82
C GLU A 28 16.02 9.18 -16.47
N VAL A 29 16.85 8.55 -15.66
CA VAL A 29 16.46 8.01 -14.36
C VAL A 29 17.34 8.56 -13.24
N THR A 30 16.83 8.56 -12.02
CA THR A 30 17.67 8.85 -10.85
C THR A 30 18.60 7.67 -10.57
N ILE A 31 19.69 7.91 -9.85
CA ILE A 31 20.66 6.85 -9.47
C ILE A 31 19.97 5.68 -8.74
N GLY A 32 18.99 5.96 -7.88
CA GLY A 32 18.24 4.91 -7.17
C GLY A 32 17.43 4.01 -8.12
N VAL A 33 16.80 4.59 -9.14
CA VAL A 33 16.05 3.84 -10.16
C VAL A 33 17.00 3.08 -11.09
N ALA A 34 18.16 3.66 -11.42
CA ALA A 34 19.19 2.96 -12.20
C ALA A 34 19.67 1.69 -11.50
N LEU A 35 19.91 1.72 -10.19
CA LEU A 35 20.30 0.53 -9.41
C LEU A 35 19.22 -0.55 -9.43
N GLN A 36 17.95 -0.17 -9.25
CA GLN A 36 16.82 -1.11 -9.34
C GLN A 36 16.68 -1.74 -10.73
N LEU A 37 16.92 -0.97 -11.79
CA LEU A 37 16.88 -1.49 -13.17
C LEU A 37 18.02 -2.47 -13.47
N VAL A 38 19.19 -2.31 -12.82
CA VAL A 38 20.30 -3.28 -12.89
C VAL A 38 19.90 -4.59 -12.19
N GLU A 39 19.32 -4.53 -11.00
CA GLU A 39 18.85 -5.72 -10.27
C GLU A 39 17.79 -6.50 -11.05
N LEU A 40 16.93 -5.80 -11.78
CA LEU A 40 15.90 -6.40 -12.64
C LEU A 40 16.45 -6.91 -13.99
N GLY A 41 17.75 -6.75 -14.25
CA GLY A 41 18.39 -7.14 -15.52
C GLY A 41 17.95 -6.28 -16.72
N ALA A 42 17.28 -5.16 -16.47
CA ALA A 42 16.85 -4.20 -17.47
C ALA A 42 17.96 -3.22 -17.90
N LEU A 43 19.06 -3.17 -17.14
CA LEU A 43 20.33 -2.56 -17.51
C LEU A 43 21.44 -3.61 -17.49
N ALA A 44 22.46 -3.44 -18.32
CA ALA A 44 23.71 -4.18 -18.15
C ALA A 44 24.28 -3.84 -16.77
N ALA A 45 24.99 -4.79 -16.15
CA ALA A 45 25.71 -4.55 -14.90
C ALA A 45 26.45 -3.20 -15.00
N LEU A 46 26.29 -2.35 -13.98
CA LEU A 46 27.04 -1.11 -13.89
C LEU A 46 28.52 -1.43 -14.12
N PRO A 47 29.25 -0.61 -14.89
CA PRO A 47 30.68 -0.82 -15.03
C PRO A 47 31.27 -0.96 -13.63
N GLU A 48 31.98 -2.06 -13.38
CA GLU A 48 32.74 -2.22 -12.16
C GLU A 48 33.57 -0.94 -12.02
N VAL A 49 33.39 -0.25 -10.90
CA VAL A 49 34.23 0.89 -10.60
C VAL A 49 35.61 0.30 -10.40
N GLU A 50 36.43 0.32 -11.45
CA GLU A 50 37.87 0.08 -11.33
C GLU A 50 38.37 1.12 -10.33
N LEU A 51 38.59 0.67 -9.10
CA LEU A 51 39.29 1.45 -8.11
C LEU A 51 40.63 1.82 -8.76
N PRO A 52 40.98 3.11 -8.83
CA PRO A 52 42.25 3.51 -9.41
C PRO A 52 43.34 2.74 -8.69
N GLY A 53 44.08 1.93 -9.46
CA GLY A 53 45.24 1.22 -8.93
C GLY A 53 46.19 2.22 -8.28
N PRO A 54 46.99 1.78 -7.29
CA PRO A 54 47.89 2.68 -6.57
C PRO A 54 48.76 3.44 -7.59
N ALA A 55 48.83 4.76 -7.46
CA ALA A 55 49.78 5.55 -8.22
C ALA A 55 51.18 4.99 -7.94
N SER A 56 52.08 4.95 -8.94
CA SER A 56 53.32 4.14 -8.90
C SER A 56 54.31 4.48 -7.79
N ASP A 57 54.03 5.50 -6.97
CA ASP A 57 54.86 5.99 -5.87
C ASP A 57 54.18 5.83 -4.49
N GLU A 58 52.98 5.25 -4.41
CA GLU A 58 52.31 4.96 -3.15
C GLU A 58 52.74 3.60 -2.59
N ASP A 59 53.09 3.58 -1.30
CA ASP A 59 53.44 2.37 -0.58
C ASP A 59 52.24 1.40 -0.56
N GLN A 60 52.37 0.30 -1.32
CA GLN A 60 51.30 -0.67 -1.58
C GLN A 60 50.70 -1.23 -0.27
N ALA A 61 51.52 -1.39 0.76
CA ALA A 61 51.08 -1.83 2.08
C ALA A 61 50.18 -0.79 2.79
N LEU A 62 50.44 0.50 2.56
CA LEU A 62 49.65 1.59 3.12
C LEU A 62 48.31 1.73 2.38
N HIS A 63 48.30 1.50 1.06
CA HIS A 63 47.09 1.46 0.24
C HIS A 63 46.16 0.31 0.66
N GLU A 64 46.66 -0.92 0.76
CA GLU A 64 45.87 -2.08 1.21
C GLU A 64 45.28 -1.87 2.61
N LYS A 65 46.08 -1.28 3.52
CA LYS A 65 45.63 -0.97 4.88
C LYS A 65 44.56 0.12 4.91
N ALA A 66 44.69 1.15 4.07
CA ALA A 66 43.68 2.19 3.92
C ALA A 66 42.37 1.63 3.34
N LEU A 67 42.49 0.71 2.38
CA LEU A 67 41.35 0.05 1.75
C LEU A 67 40.59 -0.84 2.76
N ALA A 68 41.30 -1.65 3.54
CA ALA A 68 40.70 -2.43 4.61
C ALA A 68 40.01 -1.57 5.68
N MET A 69 40.60 -0.43 6.06
CA MET A 69 39.95 0.52 6.98
C MET A 69 38.70 1.15 6.36
N ALA A 70 38.77 1.54 5.09
CA ALA A 70 37.65 2.12 4.36
C ALA A 70 36.49 1.12 4.25
N GLU A 71 36.75 -0.12 3.86
CA GLU A 71 35.75 -1.19 3.82
C GLU A 71 35.07 -1.40 5.17
N THR A 72 35.85 -1.40 6.25
CA THR A 72 35.32 -1.56 7.61
C THR A 72 34.42 -0.38 8.00
N MET A 73 34.86 0.85 7.73
CA MET A 73 34.08 2.06 8.03
C MET A 73 32.80 2.14 7.20
N VAL A 74 32.87 1.82 5.91
CA VAL A 74 31.71 1.77 5.01
C VAL A 74 30.75 0.70 5.50
N GLY A 75 31.24 -0.50 5.83
CA GLY A 75 30.41 -1.59 6.37
C GLY A 75 29.69 -1.20 7.65
N GLN A 76 30.37 -0.52 8.58
CA GLN A 76 29.76 0.01 9.81
C GLN A 76 28.68 1.05 9.52
N LYS A 77 28.94 1.99 8.60
CA LYS A 77 27.96 3.03 8.24
C LYS A 77 26.74 2.48 7.52
N VAL A 78 26.92 1.46 6.67
CA VAL A 78 25.80 0.75 6.04
C VAL A 78 24.98 0.01 7.09
N ALA A 79 25.61 -0.66 8.05
CA ALA A 79 24.92 -1.34 9.14
C ALA A 79 24.11 -0.36 10.02
N GLU A 80 24.68 0.81 10.34
CA GLU A 80 24.00 1.87 11.08
C GLU A 80 22.77 2.40 10.31
N ALA A 81 22.93 2.72 9.02
CA ALA A 81 21.82 3.18 8.19
C ALA A 81 20.70 2.12 8.03
N LEU A 82 21.07 0.84 7.91
CA LEU A 82 20.10 -0.27 7.87
C LEU A 82 19.36 -0.42 9.20
N ALA A 83 20.03 -0.20 10.33
CA ALA A 83 19.40 -0.25 11.64
C ALA A 83 18.41 0.91 11.86
N GLU A 84 18.78 2.13 11.44
CA GLU A 84 17.90 3.31 11.49
C GLU A 84 16.66 3.12 10.62
N THR A 85 16.84 2.72 9.35
CA THR A 85 15.72 2.51 8.42
C THR A 85 14.80 1.37 8.88
N ALA A 86 15.34 0.31 9.48
CA ALA A 86 14.53 -0.76 10.06
C ALA A 86 13.69 -0.28 11.25
N ALA A 87 14.24 0.61 12.09
CA ALA A 87 13.52 1.20 13.21
C ALA A 87 12.42 2.16 12.74
N GLU A 88 12.69 2.97 11.71
CA GLU A 88 11.69 3.84 11.06
C GLU A 88 10.54 3.01 10.47
N LEU A 89 10.85 1.96 9.71
CA LEU A 89 9.87 1.07 9.12
C LEU A 89 9.00 0.39 10.18
N ALA A 90 9.59 -0.04 11.29
CA ALA A 90 8.85 -0.63 12.40
C ALA A 90 7.88 0.38 13.06
N ASN A 91 8.30 1.64 13.21
CA ASN A 91 7.44 2.70 13.72
C ASN A 91 6.31 3.05 12.74
N GLU A 92 6.57 3.08 11.44
CA GLU A 92 5.55 3.30 10.42
C GLU A 92 4.52 2.17 10.41
N ARG A 93 4.95 0.91 10.54
CA ARG A 93 4.04 -0.23 10.67
C ARG A 93 3.12 -0.11 11.89
N ARG A 94 3.67 0.26 13.06
CA ARG A 94 2.85 0.51 14.25
C ARG A 94 1.83 1.64 14.02
N ARG A 95 2.23 2.73 13.38
CA ARG A 95 1.30 3.82 13.03
C ARG A 95 0.20 3.34 12.08
N ALA A 96 0.53 2.50 11.12
CA ALA A 96 -0.45 1.91 10.20
C ALA A 96 -1.44 1.01 10.94
N ASP A 97 -0.97 0.17 11.87
CA ASP A 97 -1.81 -0.69 12.71
C ASP A 97 -2.75 0.14 13.60
N ASP A 98 -2.24 1.19 14.25
CA ASP A 98 -3.04 2.12 15.07
C ASP A 98 -4.13 2.83 14.25
N LEU A 99 -3.80 3.26 13.03
CA LEU A 99 -4.78 3.85 12.11
C LEU A 99 -5.81 2.82 11.64
N GLY A 100 -5.39 1.57 11.41
CA GLY A 100 -6.28 0.45 11.10
C GLY A 100 -7.29 0.18 12.21
N LEU A 101 -6.85 0.21 13.47
CA LEU A 101 -7.74 0.07 14.63
C LEU A 101 -8.75 1.22 14.72
N LYS A 102 -8.29 2.47 14.59
CA LYS A 102 -9.19 3.65 14.59
C LYS A 102 -10.21 3.61 13.46
N LEU A 103 -9.82 3.11 12.29
CA LEU A 103 -10.72 2.94 11.15
C LEU A 103 -11.79 1.88 11.45
N ALA A 104 -11.40 0.76 12.07
CA ALA A 104 -12.36 -0.27 12.49
C ALA A 104 -13.34 0.24 13.56
N GLU A 105 -12.86 1.00 14.55
CA GLU A 105 -13.71 1.66 15.56
C GLU A 105 -14.71 2.62 14.90
N ALA A 106 -14.25 3.51 14.02
CA ALA A 106 -15.12 4.44 13.30
C ALA A 106 -16.14 3.72 12.40
N GLN A 107 -15.78 2.59 11.79
CA GLN A 107 -16.71 1.76 11.03
C GLN A 107 -17.78 1.13 11.93
N ALA A 108 -17.39 0.60 13.09
CA ALA A 108 -18.32 0.04 14.06
C ALA A 108 -19.30 1.10 14.60
N GLU A 109 -18.80 2.30 14.91
CA GLU A 109 -19.65 3.43 15.31
C GLU A 109 -20.64 3.83 14.21
N ARG A 110 -20.17 3.95 12.96
CA ARG A 110 -21.03 4.24 11.81
C ARG A 110 -22.13 3.18 11.66
N ASP A 111 -21.79 1.91 11.78
CA ASP A 111 -22.75 0.81 11.59
C ASP A 111 -23.75 0.74 12.74
N SER A 112 -23.32 1.02 13.98
CA SER A 112 -24.20 1.23 15.13
C SER A 112 -25.18 2.38 14.91
N LEU A 113 -24.70 3.54 14.46
CA LEU A 113 -25.55 4.70 14.16
C LEU A 113 -26.53 4.40 13.01
N ARG A 114 -26.10 3.68 11.97
CA ARG A 114 -26.99 3.23 10.89
C ARG A 114 -28.07 2.29 11.40
N ALA A 115 -27.74 1.35 12.29
CA ALA A 115 -28.72 0.47 12.90
C ALA A 115 -29.72 1.24 13.77
N GLN A 116 -29.25 2.19 14.57
CA GLN A 116 -30.12 3.07 15.37
C GLN A 116 -31.05 3.91 14.48
N LEU A 117 -30.53 4.46 13.38
CA LEU A 117 -31.32 5.23 12.44
C LEU A 117 -32.38 4.36 11.77
N ALA A 118 -32.02 3.14 11.34
CA ALA A 118 -32.98 2.19 10.77
C ALA A 118 -34.12 1.83 11.74
N VAL A 119 -33.81 1.65 13.04
CA VAL A 119 -34.83 1.42 14.09
C VAL A 119 -35.69 2.67 14.30
N ALA A 120 -35.09 3.86 14.34
CA ALA A 120 -35.82 5.12 14.56
C ALA A 120 -36.73 5.50 13.37
N THR A 121 -36.33 5.14 12.14
CA THR A 121 -37.11 5.40 10.91
C THR A 121 -38.00 4.23 10.51
N ALA A 122 -37.98 3.11 11.25
CA ALA A 122 -38.85 1.98 10.95
C ALA A 122 -40.31 2.44 11.10
N PRO A 123 -41.17 2.23 10.08
CA PRO A 123 -42.57 2.56 10.21
C PRO A 123 -43.15 1.77 11.39
N LYS A 124 -43.79 2.47 12.34
CA LYS A 124 -44.55 1.82 13.40
C LYS A 124 -45.57 0.94 12.69
N ALA A 125 -45.43 -0.38 12.84
CA ALA A 125 -46.42 -1.31 12.33
C ALA A 125 -47.78 -0.93 12.92
N ASP A 126 -48.68 -0.47 12.05
CA ASP A 126 -50.07 -0.17 12.39
C ASP A 126 -50.67 -1.38 13.11
N LYS A 127 -50.85 -1.24 14.42
CA LYS A 127 -51.62 -2.17 15.25
C LYS A 127 -53.11 -1.80 15.31
N ASP A 128 -53.62 -1.05 14.33
CA ASP A 128 -54.96 -0.46 14.36
C ASP A 128 -55.96 -1.02 13.32
N THR A 129 -55.73 -2.20 12.74
CA THR A 129 -56.71 -2.80 11.81
C THR A 129 -57.03 -4.26 12.11
N ALA A 130 -57.51 -4.56 13.32
CA ALA A 130 -58.12 -5.86 13.60
C ALA A 130 -59.36 -5.85 14.51
N GLU A 131 -59.90 -4.70 14.91
CA GLU A 131 -61.18 -4.64 15.62
C GLU A 131 -62.02 -3.48 15.10
N HIS A 132 -62.91 -3.79 14.13
CA HIS A 132 -64.19 -3.14 13.83
C HIS A 132 -64.48 -3.09 12.32
N ALA A 133 -65.00 -4.21 11.78
CA ALA A 133 -65.97 -4.19 10.68
C ALA A 133 -66.48 -5.62 10.43
N GLY A 134 -67.39 -6.08 11.28
CA GLY A 134 -68.17 -7.30 11.07
C GLY A 134 -69.63 -7.02 11.39
N GLY A 135 -70.27 -6.19 10.56
CA GLY A 135 -71.70 -5.94 10.64
C GLY A 135 -72.46 -7.07 9.97
N GLU A 136 -73.56 -7.50 10.58
CA GLU A 136 -74.66 -8.16 9.88
C GLU A 136 -75.91 -8.14 10.77
N VAL A 137 -76.80 -7.18 10.52
CA VAL A 137 -78.22 -7.28 10.89
C VAL A 137 -79.06 -6.66 9.79
N SER A 138 -79.71 -7.47 8.97
CA SER A 138 -81.10 -7.27 8.49
C SER A 138 -81.55 -8.42 7.56
N ASP A 139 -82.28 -9.34 8.19
CA ASP A 139 -83.50 -10.03 7.75
C ASP A 139 -84.01 -9.83 6.30
N THR A 140 -84.22 -10.93 5.57
CA THR A 140 -85.48 -11.22 4.85
C THR A 140 -85.59 -12.71 4.49
N ALA A 141 -86.46 -13.44 5.18
CA ALA A 141 -87.02 -14.74 4.74
C ALA A 141 -88.17 -14.50 3.71
N PRO A 142 -88.63 -15.45 2.85
CA PRO A 142 -89.03 -16.81 3.26
C PRO A 142 -88.75 -17.95 2.24
N LYS A 143 -88.48 -19.17 2.73
CA LYS A 143 -88.60 -20.40 1.92
C LYS A 143 -89.81 -21.23 2.38
N LYS A 144 -90.77 -21.34 1.46
CA LYS A 144 -91.89 -22.29 1.46
C LYS A 144 -91.41 -23.70 1.84
N ARG A 145 -92.04 -24.31 2.84
CA ARG A 145 -92.12 -25.79 2.97
C ARG A 145 -93.54 -26.20 2.59
N GLY A 146 -93.65 -27.12 1.64
CA GLY A 146 -94.87 -27.81 1.29
C GLY A 146 -94.53 -29.06 0.50
N LYS A 147 -94.50 -30.22 1.16
CA LYS A 147 -95.48 -31.30 1.01
C LYS A 147 -95.20 -32.38 2.05
#